data_AF-A0A845YHE7-F1
#
_entry.id   AF-A0A845YHE7-F1
#
_cell.length_a   1.000
_cell.length_b   1.000
_cell.length_c   1.000
_cell.angle_alpha   90.00
_cell.angle_beta   90.00
_cell.angle_gamma   90.00
#
_symmetry.space_group_name_H-M   'P 1'
#
loop_
_entity.id
_entity.type
_entity.pdbx_description
1 polymer ?
#
loop_
_entity_poly.entity_id
_entity_poly.type
_entity_poly.pdbx_seq_one_letter_code
_entity_poly.pdbx_strand_id
1 'polypeptide(L)'
;MYRSFVFVSLLTVFGVVGNTALAEDHSHYDAELAAELGADEYGMRPYVMAFLKAGPNRSDDPDQAAELQRRHLEHVRSLAEAGHLVLAGPFMDDGDTRGIFIFATDDVDQARAWTEADPAIQAGSLVMDIRPWYGSAALLQMVELHARIARSNP
;
A
#
# COMPACT_ATOMS: atom_id res chain seq x y z
N MET A 1 15.61 -55.83 -64.68
CA MET A 1 15.25 -55.16 -65.94
C MET A 1 14.36 -53.98 -65.58
N TYR A 2 14.89 -52.77 -65.78
CA TYR A 2 14.29 -51.47 -65.42
C TYR A 2 12.93 -51.25 -66.08
N ARG A 3 12.04 -50.49 -65.42
CA ARG A 3 11.51 -49.23 -65.98
C ARG A 3 10.69 -48.45 -64.95
N SER A 4 11.22 -47.27 -64.64
CA SER A 4 10.57 -46.18 -63.92
C SER A 4 9.31 -45.71 -64.63
N PHE A 5 8.28 -45.34 -63.87
CA PHE A 5 7.37 -44.26 -64.23
C PHE A 5 7.14 -43.40 -63.00
N VAL A 6 7.65 -42.19 -63.09
CA VAL A 6 7.45 -41.09 -62.15
C VAL A 6 6.10 -40.46 -62.53
N PHE A 7 5.16 -40.40 -61.59
CA PHE A 7 3.95 -39.58 -61.72
C PHE A 7 4.02 -38.49 -60.66
N VAL A 8 4.32 -37.26 -61.11
CA VAL A 8 4.30 -36.05 -60.30
C VAL A 8 2.85 -35.60 -60.20
N SER A 9 2.20 -35.83 -59.05
CA SER A 9 0.95 -35.16 -58.71
C SER A 9 1.28 -33.84 -58.02
N LEU A 10 1.02 -32.75 -58.71
CA LEU A 10 1.08 -31.38 -58.21
C LEU A 10 -0.06 -31.19 -57.18
N LEU A 11 0.26 -31.19 -55.88
CA LEU A 11 -0.68 -30.85 -54.82
C LEU A 11 -0.59 -29.35 -54.54
N THR A 12 -1.60 -28.59 -54.96
CA THR A 12 -1.73 -27.17 -54.62
C THR A 12 -2.22 -27.05 -53.17
N VAL A 13 -1.31 -26.83 -52.23
CA VAL A 13 -1.67 -26.42 -50.86
C VAL A 13 -1.63 -24.90 -50.81
N PHE A 14 -2.81 -24.28 -50.87
CA PHE A 14 -3.01 -22.90 -50.46
C PHE A 14 -2.73 -22.84 -48.95
N GLY A 15 -1.49 -22.52 -48.58
CA GLY A 15 -1.13 -22.22 -47.21
C GLY A 15 -1.80 -20.91 -46.82
N VAL A 16 -2.93 -21.00 -46.12
CA VAL A 16 -3.39 -19.93 -45.24
C VAL A 16 -2.29 -19.79 -44.18
N VAL A 17 -1.34 -18.90 -44.42
CA VAL A 17 -0.50 -18.38 -43.35
C VAL A 17 -1.46 -17.52 -42.53
N GLY A 18 -2.10 -18.16 -41.57
CA GLY A 18 -2.84 -17.47 -40.53
C GLY A 18 -1.89 -16.46 -39.93
N ASN A 19 -2.30 -15.20 -39.99
CA ASN A 19 -1.70 -14.14 -39.23
C ASN A 19 -1.96 -14.46 -37.75
N THR A 20 -1.16 -15.35 -37.17
CA THR A 20 -1.00 -15.42 -35.72
C THR A 20 -0.28 -14.14 -35.36
N ALA A 21 -1.06 -13.06 -35.22
CA ALA A 21 -0.76 -12.10 -34.18
C ALA A 21 -0.62 -12.95 -32.92
N LEU A 22 0.62 -13.23 -32.54
CA LEU A 22 0.94 -13.61 -31.19
C LEU A 22 0.31 -12.51 -30.36
N ALA A 23 -0.82 -12.81 -29.72
CA ALA A 23 -1.36 -11.94 -28.70
C ALA A 23 -0.21 -11.74 -27.72
N GLU A 24 0.27 -10.52 -27.59
CA GLU A 24 1.31 -10.20 -26.63
C GLU A 24 0.77 -10.61 -25.26
N ASP A 25 1.37 -11.66 -24.68
CA ASP A 25 1.14 -12.05 -23.29
C ASP A 25 1.79 -10.96 -22.42
N HIS A 26 1.05 -9.88 -22.20
CA HIS A 26 1.39 -8.82 -21.26
C HIS A 26 1.00 -9.24 -19.84
N SER A 27 1.32 -10.45 -19.39
CA SER A 27 1.23 -10.76 -17.96
C SER A 27 2.38 -10.05 -17.23
N HIS A 28 2.20 -8.75 -16.99
CA HIS A 28 2.90 -7.96 -15.97
C HIS A 28 2.58 -8.43 -14.53
N TYR A 29 1.95 -9.60 -14.39
CA TYR A 29 1.47 -10.14 -13.13
C TYR A 29 2.54 -11.00 -12.48
N ASP A 30 2.99 -10.57 -11.30
CA ASP A 30 3.91 -11.31 -10.45
C ASP A 30 3.11 -12.04 -9.36
N ALA A 31 2.88 -13.34 -9.55
CA ALA A 31 2.07 -14.15 -8.65
C ALA A 31 2.72 -14.37 -7.28
N GLU A 32 4.06 -14.46 -7.24
CA GLU A 32 4.80 -14.65 -5.99
C GLU A 32 4.72 -13.39 -5.14
N LEU A 33 4.96 -12.23 -5.74
CA LEU A 33 4.82 -10.94 -5.07
C LEU A 33 3.37 -10.66 -4.64
N ALA A 34 2.38 -11.00 -5.47
CA ALA A 34 0.98 -10.86 -5.09
C ALA A 34 0.64 -11.69 -3.84
N ALA A 35 1.14 -12.94 -3.76
CA ALA A 35 0.95 -13.78 -2.59
C ALA A 35 1.69 -13.25 -1.36
N GLU A 36 2.94 -12.78 -1.52
CA GLU A 36 3.75 -12.18 -0.45
C GLU A 36 3.05 -10.98 0.20
N LEU A 37 2.49 -10.09 -0.63
CA LEU A 37 1.82 -8.89 -0.17
C LEU A 37 0.38 -9.14 0.30
N GLY A 38 -0.12 -10.37 0.20
CA GLY A 38 -1.50 -10.72 0.55
C GLY A 38 -2.53 -10.03 -0.36
N ALA A 39 -2.19 -9.87 -1.64
CA ALA A 39 -3.03 -9.23 -2.63
C ALA A 39 -4.11 -10.19 -3.14
N ASP A 40 -5.31 -9.66 -3.38
CA ASP A 40 -6.37 -10.33 -4.12
C ASP A 40 -6.14 -10.26 -5.65
N GLU A 41 -7.14 -10.70 -6.42
CA GLU A 41 -7.08 -10.71 -7.89
C GLU A 41 -6.88 -9.32 -8.52
N TYR A 42 -7.16 -8.25 -7.78
CA TYR A 42 -7.00 -6.86 -8.23
C TYR A 42 -5.66 -6.24 -7.79
N GLY A 43 -4.81 -6.97 -7.05
CA GLY A 43 -3.60 -6.39 -6.46
C GLY A 43 -3.87 -5.60 -5.18
N MET A 44 -4.99 -5.85 -4.52
CA MET A 44 -5.50 -5.05 -3.41
C MET A 44 -5.65 -5.89 -2.14
N ARG A 45 -5.78 -5.24 -0.98
CA ARG A 45 -6.05 -5.91 0.30
C ARG A 45 -6.79 -5.00 1.27
N PRO A 46 -7.47 -5.57 2.29
CA PRO A 46 -8.04 -4.77 3.37
C PRO A 46 -6.94 -4.21 4.29
N TYR A 47 -7.22 -3.01 4.77
CA TYR A 47 -6.43 -2.19 5.68
C TYR A 47 -7.37 -1.47 6.65
N VAL A 48 -6.79 -0.72 7.58
CA VAL A 48 -7.52 0.24 8.41
C VAL A 48 -6.95 1.62 8.18
N MET A 49 -7.80 2.58 7.81
CA MET A 49 -7.46 3.99 7.67
C MET A 49 -7.90 4.74 8.93
N ALA A 50 -7.10 5.71 9.37
CA ALA A 50 -7.53 6.66 10.38
C ALA A 50 -7.34 8.10 9.92
N PHE A 51 -8.34 8.93 10.22
CA PHE A 51 -8.26 10.38 10.10
C PHE A 51 -7.89 10.95 11.47
N LEU A 52 -6.71 11.56 11.55
CA LEU A 52 -6.24 12.25 12.73
C LEU A 52 -6.88 13.64 12.77
N LYS A 53 -7.59 13.97 13.84
CA LYS A 53 -8.29 15.24 14.02
C LYS A 53 -7.80 15.96 15.27
N ALA A 54 -7.99 17.28 15.31
CA ALA A 54 -7.76 18.04 16.54
C ALA A 54 -8.67 17.53 17.67
N GLY A 55 -8.09 17.30 18.84
CA GLY A 55 -8.83 16.92 20.04
C GLY A 55 -9.25 18.13 20.88
N PRO A 56 -10.14 17.94 21.87
CA PRO A 56 -10.65 19.02 22.71
C PRO A 56 -9.63 19.53 23.75
N ASN A 57 -8.58 18.77 24.07
CA ASN A 57 -7.64 19.09 25.15
C ASN A 57 -6.28 19.50 24.58
N ARG A 58 -6.22 20.70 24.00
CA ARG A 58 -4.97 21.26 23.48
C ARG A 58 -4.35 22.22 24.48
N SER A 59 -3.03 22.12 24.63
CA SER A 59 -2.25 23.04 25.47
C SER A 59 -2.06 24.39 24.75
N ASP A 60 -2.29 25.49 25.47
CA ASP A 60 -1.91 26.83 25.04
C ASP A 60 -0.44 27.15 25.33
N ASP A 61 0.22 26.34 26.16
CA ASP A 61 1.66 26.41 26.42
C ASP A 61 2.43 25.79 25.23
N PRO A 62 3.24 26.59 24.49
CA PRO A 62 3.97 26.12 23.33
C PRO A 62 5.00 25.02 23.64
N ASP A 63 5.63 25.06 24.81
CA ASP A 63 6.67 24.09 25.17
C ASP A 63 6.04 22.72 25.45
N GLN A 64 4.89 22.70 26.15
CA GLN A 64 4.12 21.48 26.37
C GLN A 64 3.56 20.91 25.06
N ALA A 65 3.06 21.78 24.17
CA ALA A 65 2.54 21.35 22.87
C ALA A 65 3.65 20.75 21.99
N ALA A 66 4.84 21.35 21.97
CA ALA A 66 5.99 20.85 21.22
C ALA A 66 6.48 19.50 21.76
N GLU A 67 6.56 19.35 23.08
CA GLU A 67 6.95 18.08 23.72
C GLU A 67 5.94 16.97 23.43
N LEU A 68 4.64 17.27 23.49
CA LEU A 68 3.60 16.30 23.16
C LEU A 68 3.67 15.89 21.68
N GLN A 69 3.90 16.84 20.78
CA GLN A 69 4.09 16.56 19.36
C GLN A 69 5.32 15.68 19.11
N ARG A 70 6.44 15.92 19.81
CA ARG A 70 7.63 15.07 19.72
C ARG A 70 7.33 13.62 20.10
N ARG A 71 6.63 13.42 21.22
CA ARG A 71 6.24 12.09 21.71
C ARG A 71 5.24 11.39 20.77
N HIS A 72 4.32 12.15 20.18
CA HIS A 72 3.44 11.65 19.11
C HIS A 72 4.25 11.14 17.92
N LEU A 73 5.20 11.93 17.41
CA LEU A 73 6.04 11.52 16.28
C LEU A 73 6.90 10.28 16.60
N GLU A 74 7.40 10.15 17.82
CA GLU A 74 8.11 8.95 18.26
C GLU A 74 7.23 7.70 18.23
N HIS A 75 5.98 7.82 18.68
CA HIS A 75 5.00 6.75 18.59
C HIS A 75 4.73 6.35 17.13
N VAL A 76 4.48 7.32 16.26
CA VAL A 76 4.25 7.09 14.81
C VAL A 76 5.44 6.36 14.17
N ARG A 77 6.67 6.79 14.47
CA ARG A 77 7.88 6.13 13.97
C ARG A 77 7.98 4.69 14.45
N SER A 78 7.68 4.42 15.73
CA SER A 78 7.70 3.05 16.27
C SER A 78 6.71 2.12 15.55
N LEU A 79 5.52 2.62 15.19
CA LEU A 79 4.53 1.85 14.44
C LEU A 79 4.99 1.58 13.00
N ALA A 80 5.64 2.55 12.36
CA ALA A 80 6.19 2.37 11.01
C ALA A 80 7.36 1.35 11.02
N GLU A 81 8.27 1.45 11.99
CA GLU A 81 9.39 0.52 12.17
C GLU A 81 8.92 -0.91 12.47
N ALA A 82 7.83 -1.06 13.21
CA ALA A 82 7.19 -2.36 13.47
C ALA A 82 6.36 -2.90 12.29
N GLY A 83 6.26 -2.15 11.19
CA GLY A 83 5.45 -2.52 10.02
C GLY A 83 3.94 -2.44 10.26
N HIS A 84 3.49 -1.85 11.36
CA HIS A 84 2.08 -1.67 11.69
C HIS A 84 1.44 -0.53 10.88
N LEU A 85 2.24 0.46 10.48
CA LEU A 85 1.81 1.65 9.77
C LEU A 85 2.56 1.75 8.43
N VAL A 86 1.82 1.69 7.31
CA VAL A 86 2.40 1.72 5.95
C VAL A 86 2.46 3.13 5.36
N LEU A 87 1.63 4.04 5.89
CA LEU A 87 1.59 5.43 5.46
C LEU A 87 1.09 6.28 6.62
N ALA A 88 1.78 7.39 6.87
CA ALA A 88 1.27 8.49 7.67
C ALA A 88 1.74 9.82 7.10
N GLY A 89 0.89 10.83 7.19
CA GLY A 89 1.24 12.17 6.74
C GLY A 89 0.19 13.21 7.13
N PRO A 90 0.62 14.46 7.36
CA PRO A 90 -0.29 15.55 7.63
C PRO A 90 -1.01 16.02 6.36
N PHE A 91 -2.19 16.62 6.53
CA PHE A 91 -2.73 17.51 5.52
C PHE A 91 -1.96 18.84 5.54
N MET A 92 -1.85 19.47 4.37
CA MET A 92 -1.06 20.70 4.19
C MET A 92 -1.91 21.98 4.32
N ASP A 93 -3.15 21.83 4.77
CA ASP A 93 -4.07 22.92 5.06
C ASP A 93 -4.32 23.04 6.56
N ASP A 94 -5.08 24.07 6.96
CA ASP A 94 -5.44 24.34 8.34
C ASP A 94 -6.80 23.69 8.73
N GLY A 95 -7.17 22.60 8.06
CA GLY A 95 -8.43 21.90 8.32
C GLY A 95 -8.48 21.22 9.70
N ASP A 96 -9.69 20.84 10.09
CA ASP A 96 -9.92 20.10 11.35
C ASP A 96 -9.25 18.72 11.35
N THR A 97 -9.06 18.15 10.16
CA THR A 97 -8.33 16.90 9.96
C THR A 97 -6.85 17.22 9.75
N ARG A 98 -6.02 16.76 10.66
CA ARG A 98 -4.59 17.03 10.72
C ARG A 98 -3.76 16.10 9.85
N GLY A 99 -4.26 14.89 9.57
CA GLY A 99 -3.55 13.93 8.74
C GLY A 99 -4.28 12.61 8.58
N ILE A 100 -3.63 11.68 7.88
CA ILE A 100 -4.12 10.32 7.67
C ILE A 100 -3.06 9.28 8.01
N PHE A 101 -3.54 8.15 8.48
CA PHE A 101 -2.78 6.96 8.82
C PHE A 101 -3.39 5.78 8.07
N ILE A 102 -2.57 4.88 7.54
CA ILE A 102 -3.00 3.60 6.99
C ILE A 102 -2.23 2.49 7.70
N PHE A 103 -2.96 1.65 8.42
CA PHE A 103 -2.43 0.54 9.20
C PHE A 103 -2.46 -0.76 8.40
N ALA A 104 -1.40 -1.57 8.53
CA ALA A 104 -1.21 -2.85 7.84
C ALA A 104 -2.06 -4.00 8.41
N THR A 105 -3.29 -3.73 8.84
CA THR A 105 -4.22 -4.68 9.44
C THR A 105 -5.63 -4.45 8.91
N ASP A 106 -6.46 -5.48 8.87
CA ASP A 106 -7.90 -5.41 8.64
C ASP A 106 -8.73 -5.35 9.94
N ASP A 107 -8.06 -5.43 11.10
CA ASP A 107 -8.67 -5.37 12.42
C ASP A 107 -8.71 -3.93 12.95
N VAL A 108 -9.92 -3.36 13.01
CA VAL A 108 -10.18 -2.00 13.51
C VAL A 108 -9.85 -1.87 14.99
N ASP A 109 -10.06 -2.90 15.80
CA ASP A 109 -9.79 -2.85 17.24
C ASP A 109 -8.28 -2.91 17.51
N GLN A 110 -7.55 -3.68 16.69
CA GLN A 110 -6.09 -3.68 16.73
C GLN A 110 -5.49 -2.31 16.37
N ALA A 111 -5.99 -1.69 15.29
CA ALA A 111 -5.57 -0.34 14.90
C ALA A 111 -5.93 0.70 15.99
N ARG A 112 -7.11 0.57 16.59
CA ARG A 112 -7.53 1.41 17.72
C ARG A 112 -6.58 1.29 18.89
N ALA A 113 -6.21 0.07 19.30
CA ALA A 113 -5.26 -0.15 20.38
C ALA A 113 -3.90 0.51 20.12
N TRP A 114 -3.40 0.44 18.88
CA TRP A 114 -2.17 1.16 18.51
C TRP A 114 -2.32 2.68 18.61
N THR A 115 -3.47 3.24 18.22
CA THR A 115 -3.70 4.69 18.35
C THR A 115 -3.90 5.13 19.81
N GLU A 116 -4.52 4.33 20.66
CA GLU A 116 -4.76 4.66 22.07
C GLU A 116 -3.49 4.64 22.92
N ALA A 117 -2.41 4.02 22.43
CA ALA A 117 -1.09 4.08 23.02
C ALA A 117 -0.35 5.41 22.77
N ASP A 118 -0.84 6.23 21.84
CA ASP A 118 -0.22 7.52 21.48
C ASP A 118 -0.41 8.56 22.59
N PRO A 119 0.67 9.18 23.10
CA PRO A 119 0.58 10.21 24.14
C PRO A 119 -0.34 11.39 23.79
N ALA A 120 -0.42 11.79 22.52
CA ALA A 120 -1.28 12.90 22.10
C ALA A 120 -2.77 12.51 22.06
N ILE A 121 -3.07 11.23 21.81
CA ILE A 121 -4.42 10.67 21.91
C ILE A 121 -4.81 10.51 23.39
N GLN A 122 -3.92 9.98 24.23
CA GLN A 122 -4.15 9.84 25.67
C GLN A 122 -4.38 11.18 26.37
N ALA A 123 -3.68 12.23 25.95
CA ALA A 123 -3.88 13.59 26.44
C ALA A 123 -5.20 14.22 25.94
N GLY A 124 -5.84 13.63 24.91
CA GLY A 124 -7.00 14.21 24.24
C GLY A 124 -6.67 15.43 23.37
N SER A 125 -5.38 15.67 23.07
CA SER A 125 -4.95 16.73 22.15
C SER A 125 -5.24 16.36 20.70
N LEU A 126 -5.33 15.07 20.41
CA LEU A 126 -5.68 14.51 19.12
C LEU A 126 -6.77 13.45 19.32
N VAL A 127 -7.54 13.19 18.26
CA VAL A 127 -8.52 12.10 18.22
C VAL A 127 -8.47 11.39 16.86
N MET A 128 -8.79 10.09 16.84
CA MET A 128 -8.79 9.28 15.62
C MET A 128 -10.20 8.87 15.21
N ASP A 129 -10.52 9.06 13.93
CA ASP A 129 -11.68 8.48 13.25
C ASP A 129 -11.19 7.32 12.38
N ILE A 130 -11.44 6.08 12.85
CA ILE A 130 -10.85 4.84 12.33
C ILE A 130 -11.89 4.07 11.52
N ARG A 131 -11.50 3.61 10.32
CA ARG A 131 -12.40 2.96 9.36
C ARG A 131 -11.70 1.81 8.63
N PRO A 132 -12.39 0.71 8.31
CA PRO A 132 -11.87 -0.26 7.36
C PRO A 132 -11.68 0.43 5.99
N TRP A 133 -10.61 0.08 5.30
CA TRP A 133 -10.26 0.66 4.01
C TRP A 133 -9.68 -0.42 3.10
N TYR A 134 -9.90 -0.28 1.79
CA TYR A 134 -9.44 -1.23 0.79
C TYR A 134 -8.52 -0.49 -0.18
N GLY A 135 -7.31 -1.01 -0.35
CA GLY A 135 -6.23 -0.32 -1.03
C GLY A 135 -5.23 -1.27 -1.67
N SER A 136 -4.28 -0.71 -2.42
CA SER A 136 -3.25 -1.51 -3.07
C SER A 136 -2.37 -2.22 -2.06
N ALA A 137 -2.16 -3.53 -2.25
CA ALA A 137 -1.25 -4.34 -1.45
C ALA A 137 0.21 -3.82 -1.52
N ALA A 138 0.55 -3.11 -2.60
CA ALA A 138 1.84 -2.46 -2.80
C ALA A 138 2.20 -1.44 -1.71
N LEU A 139 1.23 -0.94 -0.93
CA LEU A 139 1.50 -0.06 0.20
C LEU A 139 2.43 -0.71 1.24
N LEU A 140 2.45 -2.05 1.35
CA LEU A 140 3.39 -2.73 2.25
C LEU A 140 4.86 -2.52 1.85
N GLN A 141 5.14 -2.39 0.55
CA GLN A 141 6.48 -2.08 0.07
C GLN A 141 6.87 -0.62 0.31
N MET A 142 5.90 0.24 0.63
CA MET A 142 6.14 1.68 0.77
C MET A 142 7.11 1.99 1.91
N VAL A 143 7.08 1.21 2.99
CA VAL A 143 7.97 1.39 4.15
C VAL A 143 9.44 1.20 3.72
N GLU A 144 9.76 0.13 2.99
CA GLU A 144 11.11 -0.13 2.50
C GLU A 144 11.54 0.87 1.42
N LEU A 145 10.65 1.19 0.49
CA LEU A 145 10.91 2.19 -0.54
C LEU A 145 11.20 3.56 0.08
N HIS A 146 10.44 3.96 1.09
CA HIS A 146 10.65 5.20 1.83
C HIS A 146 12.03 5.22 2.48
N ALA A 147 12.41 4.15 3.19
CA ALA A 147 13.73 4.05 3.84
C ALA A 147 14.90 4.21 2.86
N ARG A 148 14.75 3.78 1.61
CA ARG A 148 15.78 3.92 0.56
C ARG A 148 15.92 5.34 0.00
N ILE A 149 14.84 6.13 0.02
CA ILE A 149 14.83 7.49 -0.55
C ILE A 149 14.97 8.58 0.52
N ALA A 150 14.69 8.27 1.78
CA ALA A 150 14.84 9.19 2.89
C ALA A 150 16.32 9.39 3.24
N ARG A 151 16.77 10.64 3.32
CA ARG A 151 18.10 10.99 3.87
C ARG A 151 18.11 11.08 5.38
N SER A 152 16.94 11.33 5.98
CA SER A 152 16.72 11.53 7.41
C SER A 152 15.24 11.35 7.69
N ASN A 153 14.89 10.90 8.90
CA ASN A 153 13.49 10.88 9.33
C ASN A 153 13.09 12.25 9.90
N PRO A 154 11.94 12.81 9.47
CA PRO A 154 11.36 14.00 10.06
C PRO A 154 10.88 13.72 11.48
#